data_AF-A0A3B9Y7E9-F1
#
_entry.id   AF-A0A3B9Y7E9-F1
#
_cell.length_a   1.000
_cell.length_b   1.000
_cell.length_c   1.000
_cell.angle_alpha   90.00
_cell.angle_beta   90.00
_cell.angle_gamma   90.00
#
_symmetry.space_group_name_H-M   'P 1'
#
loop_
_entity.id
_entity.type
_entity.pdbx_description
1 polymer ?
#
loop_
_entity_poly.entity_id
_entity_poly.type
_entity_poly.pdbx_seq_one_letter_code
_entity_poly.pdbx_strand_id
1 'polypeptide(L)'
;LLGLVVGVAIWVDFLILPVVAAAGLLLALFCWREIRTWTGLSLLLGIIIGAFPLILYNATAPLAENSLVTLYAIHRAGAEQVAAQHLPFLRQVIGAIMISLPLTTGANTSCPIETFPLFGAPTGAFLQCAVFEGCWGIGFIVLGIIAAVLAVRGIWPYWRRSTRQERSFEQRQTVIRECARLMLLVSGGLTLLSYMLSPVAAVLPDITSRYLICLLIAIPAVLWPLWDVGDSSRLLILPGVRTKALLLLRVGIVLLVATTFLLGTVRTFGEVPVAQAVYNQEGALVQDLLHIGATRIYSEYWTCNRLTFRSKERIICSALDEQLKPGFDRYLPYRALVRATAHPAYVFPLHSAQSATLKREMLASSGHYRHYVFEGYDVYQVEGA
;
A
#
# COMPACT_ATOMS: atom_id res chain seq x y z
N LEU A 1 22.06 -6.40 -13.64
CA LEU A 1 20.75 -6.83 -13.09
C LEU A 1 20.28 -5.96 -11.93
N LEU A 2 21.02 -5.86 -10.81
CA LEU A 2 20.60 -5.07 -9.64
C LEU A 2 20.16 -3.64 -10.00
N GLY A 3 20.95 -2.95 -10.83
CA GLY A 3 20.60 -1.59 -11.27
C GLY A 3 19.28 -1.53 -12.02
N LEU A 4 19.05 -2.49 -12.93
CA LEU A 4 17.78 -2.61 -13.66
C LEU A 4 16.60 -2.81 -12.71
N VAL A 5 16.74 -3.70 -11.73
CA VAL A 5 15.70 -3.94 -10.70
C VAL A 5 15.42 -2.68 -9.90
N VAL A 6 16.46 -1.95 -9.47
CA VAL A 6 16.31 -0.68 -8.75
C VAL A 6 15.62 0.37 -9.63
N GLY A 7 16.02 0.52 -10.90
CA GLY A 7 15.40 1.46 -11.82
C GLY A 7 13.93 1.16 -12.08
N VAL A 8 13.59 -0.12 -12.34
CA VAL A 8 12.20 -0.57 -12.53
C VAL A 8 11.40 -0.36 -11.25
N ALA A 9 11.96 -0.69 -10.08
CA ALA A 9 11.26 -0.50 -8.81
C ALA A 9 10.93 0.98 -8.55
N ILE A 10 11.87 1.90 -8.83
CA ILE A 10 11.64 3.35 -8.70
C ILE A 10 10.58 3.84 -9.70
N TRP A 11 10.58 3.30 -10.92
CA TRP A 11 9.55 3.64 -11.91
C TRP A 11 8.15 3.16 -11.48
N VAL A 12 8.05 1.97 -10.90
CA VAL A 12 6.78 1.38 -10.48
C VAL A 12 6.22 2.06 -9.23
N ASP A 13 7.04 2.24 -8.20
CA ASP A 13 6.58 2.78 -6.91
C ASP A 13 7.71 3.49 -6.13
N PHE A 14 7.52 4.78 -5.84
CA PHE A 14 8.46 5.58 -5.04
C PHE A 14 8.55 5.15 -3.58
N LEU A 15 7.61 4.36 -3.07
CA LEU A 15 7.64 3.85 -1.71
C LEU A 15 8.81 2.87 -1.46
N ILE A 16 9.46 2.38 -2.52
CA ILE A 16 10.68 1.57 -2.42
C ILE A 16 11.93 2.39 -2.07
N LEU A 17 11.88 3.74 -2.14
CA LEU A 17 13.04 4.61 -1.96
C LEU A 17 13.80 4.37 -0.64
N PRO A 18 13.16 4.19 0.53
CA PRO A 18 13.87 3.85 1.77
C PRO A 18 14.69 2.56 1.64
N VAL A 19 14.16 1.55 0.94
CA VAL A 19 14.84 0.26 0.72
C VAL A 19 16.02 0.43 -0.22
N VAL A 20 15.83 1.19 -1.30
CA VAL A 20 16.92 1.49 -2.27
C VAL A 20 18.03 2.30 -1.60
N ALA A 21 17.69 3.31 -0.79
CA ALA A 21 18.66 4.10 -0.04
C ALA A 21 19.44 3.25 0.97
N ALA A 22 18.74 2.39 1.71
CA ALA A 22 19.34 1.41 2.63
C ALA A 22 20.30 0.45 1.92
N ALA A 23 19.92 -0.10 0.77
CA ALA A 23 20.77 -0.97 -0.03
C ALA A 23 21.98 -0.23 -0.61
N GLY A 24 21.78 0.99 -1.11
CA GLY A 24 22.83 1.86 -1.62
C GLY A 24 23.86 2.21 -0.53
N LEU A 25 23.40 2.52 0.68
CA LEU A 25 24.27 2.76 1.83
C LEU A 25 25.06 1.51 2.21
N LEU A 26 24.44 0.32 2.19
CA LEU A 26 25.15 -0.94 2.45
C LEU A 26 26.27 -1.19 1.44
N LEU A 27 26.00 -0.98 0.14
CA LEU A 27 27.01 -1.09 -0.92
C LEU A 27 28.10 -0.03 -0.75
N ALA A 28 27.75 1.21 -0.40
CA ALA A 28 28.72 2.28 -0.15
C ALA A 28 29.60 1.99 1.08
N LEU A 29 29.08 1.33 2.12
CA LEU A 29 29.86 1.00 3.32
C LEU A 29 30.82 -0.16 3.10
N PHE A 30 30.42 -1.20 2.35
CA PHE A 30 31.18 -2.46 2.26
C PHE A 30 31.80 -2.75 0.89
N CYS A 31 31.30 -2.13 -0.17
CA CYS A 31 31.68 -2.36 -1.57
C CYS A 31 32.12 -1.07 -2.29
N TRP A 32 32.51 -0.01 -1.56
CA TRP A 32 32.84 1.30 -2.16
C TRP A 32 33.91 1.25 -3.25
N ARG A 33 34.92 0.37 -3.10
CA ARG A 33 35.98 0.19 -4.09
C ARG A 33 35.45 -0.41 -5.38
N GLU A 34 34.54 -1.38 -5.28
CA GLU A 34 33.90 -2.02 -6.43
C GLU A 34 32.98 -1.03 -7.14
N ILE A 35 32.23 -0.21 -6.41
CA ILE A 35 31.39 0.86 -7.00
C ILE A 35 32.22 1.82 -7.87
N ARG A 36 33.50 2.03 -7.57
CA ARG A 36 34.38 2.88 -8.38
C ARG A 36 34.88 2.22 -9.68
N THR A 37 34.60 0.94 -9.88
CA THR A 37 34.98 0.19 -11.08
C THR A 37 33.85 0.11 -12.11
N TRP A 38 34.07 -0.64 -13.18
CA TRP A 38 33.04 -0.97 -14.20
C TRP A 38 31.76 -1.55 -13.62
N THR A 39 31.81 -2.20 -12.45
CA THR A 39 30.58 -2.71 -11.81
C THR A 39 29.67 -1.59 -11.36
N GLY A 40 30.20 -0.45 -10.90
CA GLY A 40 29.39 0.73 -10.57
C GLY A 40 28.82 1.41 -11.82
N LEU A 41 29.58 1.47 -12.91
CA LEU A 41 29.06 1.94 -14.20
C LEU A 41 27.92 1.05 -14.72
N SER A 42 28.08 -0.28 -14.63
CA SER A 42 27.04 -1.25 -14.99
C SER A 42 25.79 -1.11 -14.10
N LEU A 43 25.98 -0.87 -12.79
CA LEU A 43 24.88 -0.59 -11.85
C LEU A 43 24.12 0.68 -12.28
N LEU A 44 24.83 1.77 -12.53
CA LEU A 44 24.26 3.05 -12.95
C LEU A 44 23.51 2.92 -14.28
N LEU A 45 24.12 2.28 -15.27
CA LEU A 45 23.49 2.05 -16.57
C LEU A 45 22.20 1.21 -16.41
N GLY A 46 22.24 0.19 -15.57
CA GLY A 46 21.05 -0.59 -15.23
C GLY A 46 19.94 0.28 -14.63
N ILE A 47 20.25 1.18 -13.70
CA ILE A 47 19.27 2.10 -13.09
C ILE A 47 18.66 2.99 -14.16
N ILE A 48 19.48 3.58 -15.04
CA ILE A 48 19.01 4.46 -16.11
C ILE A 48 18.09 3.71 -17.06
N ILE A 49 18.46 2.48 -17.47
CA ILE A 49 17.63 1.66 -18.35
C ILE A 49 16.31 1.30 -17.66
N GLY A 50 16.35 0.88 -16.40
CA GLY A 50 15.14 0.49 -15.66
C GLY A 50 14.20 1.66 -15.38
N ALA A 51 14.75 2.84 -15.08
CA ALA A 51 14.01 4.06 -14.84
C ALA A 51 13.71 4.86 -16.12
N PHE A 52 14.05 4.33 -17.30
CA PHE A 52 13.94 5.05 -18.57
C PHE A 52 12.53 5.64 -18.82
N PRO A 53 11.42 4.91 -18.59
CA PRO A 53 10.09 5.48 -18.79
C PRO A 53 9.80 6.66 -17.86
N LEU A 54 10.28 6.60 -16.61
CA LEU A 54 10.14 7.68 -15.64
C LEU A 54 10.96 8.91 -16.04
N ILE A 55 12.18 8.70 -16.53
CA ILE A 55 13.07 9.77 -17.02
C ILE A 55 12.43 10.45 -18.24
N LEU A 56 11.94 9.65 -19.19
CA LEU A 56 11.26 10.15 -20.39
C LEU A 56 10.03 10.97 -20.00
N TYR A 57 9.18 10.44 -19.12
CA TYR A 57 8.01 11.15 -18.62
C TYR A 57 8.37 12.51 -18.01
N ASN A 58 9.33 12.55 -17.08
CA ASN A 58 9.74 13.82 -16.45
C ASN A 58 10.41 14.80 -17.41
N ALA A 59 11.03 14.32 -18.49
CA ALA A 59 11.61 15.17 -19.53
C ALA A 59 10.55 15.78 -20.46
N THR A 60 9.41 15.11 -20.65
CA THR A 60 8.34 15.55 -21.55
C THR A 60 7.16 16.21 -20.84
N ALA A 61 6.94 15.90 -19.57
CA ALA A 61 5.80 16.38 -18.80
C ALA A 61 5.98 17.85 -18.37
N PRO A 62 4.90 18.63 -18.24
CA PRO A 62 4.94 19.94 -17.61
C PRO A 62 5.57 19.88 -16.21
N LEU A 63 6.28 20.93 -15.79
CA LEU A 63 6.92 20.98 -14.47
C LEU A 63 5.94 20.78 -13.30
N ALA A 64 4.67 21.15 -13.48
CA ALA A 64 3.60 20.96 -12.49
C ALA A 64 3.15 19.49 -12.36
N GLU A 65 3.47 18.64 -13.34
CA GLU A 65 3.06 17.23 -13.41
C GLU A 65 4.26 16.27 -13.34
N ASN A 66 5.41 16.77 -12.90
CA ASN A 66 6.58 15.94 -12.68
C ASN A 66 6.35 14.99 -11.49
N SER A 67 7.13 13.91 -11.45
CA SER A 67 6.91 12.83 -10.49
C SER A 67 7.07 13.25 -9.02
N LEU A 68 7.88 14.27 -8.72
CA LEU A 68 8.04 14.77 -7.35
C LEU A 68 6.83 15.56 -6.89
N VAL A 69 6.26 16.40 -7.76
CA VAL A 69 5.02 17.14 -7.47
C VAL A 69 3.87 16.16 -7.30
N THR A 70 3.75 15.16 -8.18
CA THR A 70 2.75 14.09 -8.06
C THR A 70 2.93 13.30 -6.75
N LEU A 71 4.16 12.92 -6.40
CA LEU A 71 4.44 12.21 -5.15
C LEU A 71 4.03 13.04 -3.92
N TYR A 72 4.33 14.33 -3.92
CA TYR A 72 3.91 15.23 -2.85
C TYR A 72 2.38 15.35 -2.76
N ALA A 73 1.71 15.48 -3.90
CA ALA A 73 0.25 15.53 -3.97
C ALA A 73 -0.39 14.24 -3.44
N ILE A 74 0.13 13.07 -3.82
CA ILE A 74 -0.32 11.76 -3.32
C ILE A 74 -0.08 11.65 -1.81
N HIS A 75 1.09 12.08 -1.31
CA HIS A 75 1.40 12.04 0.12
C HIS A 75 0.45 12.93 0.95
N ARG A 76 -0.06 14.01 0.35
CA ARG A 76 -1.05 14.93 0.95
C ARG A 76 -2.50 14.54 0.64
N ALA A 77 -2.75 13.44 -0.07
CA ALA A 77 -4.10 12.97 -0.35
C ALA A 77 -4.86 12.75 0.98
N GLY A 78 -6.13 13.17 1.02
CA GLY A 78 -6.93 13.13 2.24
C GLY A 78 -6.77 14.34 3.17
N ALA A 79 -5.84 15.28 2.90
CA ALA A 79 -5.63 16.45 3.75
C ALA A 79 -6.87 17.34 3.88
N GLU A 80 -7.62 17.52 2.78
CA GLU A 80 -8.85 18.31 2.77
C GLU A 80 -9.93 17.66 3.63
N GLN A 81 -10.11 16.34 3.54
CA GLN A 81 -11.06 15.60 4.39
C GLN A 81 -10.67 15.68 5.87
N VAL A 82 -9.38 15.51 6.18
CA VAL A 82 -8.87 15.65 7.55
C VAL A 82 -9.14 17.04 8.10
N ALA A 83 -8.94 18.09 7.29
CA ALA A 83 -9.21 19.47 7.69
C ALA A 83 -10.72 19.74 7.85
N ALA A 84 -11.54 19.33 6.87
CA ALA A 84 -12.99 19.54 6.89
C ALA A 84 -13.65 18.85 8.09
N GLN A 85 -13.23 17.62 8.40
CA GLN A 85 -13.78 16.83 9.50
C GLN A 85 -13.03 17.01 10.84
N HIS A 86 -12.02 17.89 10.88
CA HIS A 86 -11.19 18.16 12.07
C HIS A 86 -10.62 16.87 12.70
N LEU A 87 -10.14 15.95 11.87
CA LEU A 87 -9.67 14.64 12.34
C LEU A 87 -8.37 14.76 13.13
N PRO A 88 -8.29 14.22 14.36
CA PRO A 88 -7.10 14.33 15.19
C PRO A 88 -5.96 13.47 14.63
N PHE A 89 -4.71 13.88 14.87
CA PHE A 89 -3.52 13.09 14.50
C PHE A 89 -3.53 11.68 15.10
N LEU A 90 -4.12 11.51 16.29
CA LEU A 90 -4.30 10.20 16.92
C LEU A 90 -5.06 9.20 16.01
N ARG A 91 -5.97 9.69 15.15
CA ARG A 91 -6.67 8.84 14.17
C ARG A 91 -5.71 8.29 13.10
N GLN A 92 -4.69 9.06 12.68
CA GLN A 92 -3.65 8.57 11.76
C GLN A 92 -2.79 7.50 12.44
N VAL A 93 -2.41 7.71 13.71
CA VAL A 93 -1.64 6.73 14.50
C VAL A 93 -2.42 5.42 14.66
N ILE A 94 -3.70 5.50 15.03
CA ILE A 94 -4.58 4.33 15.16
C ILE A 94 -4.74 3.63 13.81
N GLY A 95 -5.04 4.36 12.74
CA GLY A 95 -5.19 3.77 11.41
C GLY A 95 -3.92 3.12 10.89
N ALA A 96 -2.74 3.67 11.21
CA ALA A 96 -1.46 3.06 10.85
C ALA A 96 -1.16 1.79 11.68
N ILE A 97 -1.25 1.87 13.00
CA ILE A 97 -0.80 0.80 13.91
C ILE A 97 -1.83 -0.33 14.06
N MET A 98 -3.12 0.01 14.13
CA MET A 98 -4.18 -0.95 14.45
C MET A 98 -4.95 -1.45 13.23
N ILE A 99 -4.75 -0.85 12.05
CA ILE A 99 -5.48 -1.25 10.83
C ILE A 99 -4.48 -1.60 9.73
N SER A 100 -3.69 -0.62 9.29
CA SER A 100 -2.85 -0.75 8.09
C SER A 100 -1.68 -1.72 8.28
N LEU A 101 -0.98 -1.61 9.42
CA LEU A 101 0.17 -2.46 9.73
C LEU A 101 -0.22 -3.93 9.89
N PRO A 102 -1.26 -4.30 10.67
CA PRO A 102 -1.70 -5.68 10.77
C PRO A 102 -2.17 -6.27 9.43
N LEU A 103 -3.01 -5.54 8.68
CA LEU A 103 -3.47 -5.94 7.35
C LEU A 103 -2.31 -6.28 6.42
N THR A 104 -1.28 -5.42 6.38
CA THR A 104 -0.14 -5.59 5.48
C THR A 104 0.83 -6.68 5.94
N THR A 105 0.89 -6.94 7.25
CA THR A 105 1.82 -7.93 7.84
C THR A 105 1.16 -9.28 8.10
N GLY A 106 0.00 -9.55 7.50
CA GLY A 106 -0.64 -10.87 7.48
C GLY A 106 -1.71 -11.11 8.56
N ALA A 107 -1.94 -10.14 9.45
CA ALA A 107 -3.06 -10.15 10.38
C ALA A 107 -4.29 -9.50 9.73
N ASN A 108 -5.00 -10.28 8.93
CA ASN A 108 -6.23 -9.86 8.27
C ASN A 108 -7.45 -10.46 8.99
N THR A 109 -7.91 -9.84 10.08
CA THR A 109 -8.99 -10.41 10.88
C THR A 109 -10.42 -10.14 10.42
N SER A 110 -10.63 -9.55 9.23
CA SER A 110 -11.96 -9.16 8.72
C SER A 110 -12.73 -8.30 9.74
N CYS A 111 -12.03 -7.36 10.37
CA CYS A 111 -12.63 -6.36 11.24
C CYS A 111 -13.08 -5.16 10.42
N PRO A 112 -14.39 -4.81 10.42
CA PRO A 112 -14.87 -3.62 9.74
C PRO A 112 -14.22 -2.37 10.32
N ILE A 113 -13.92 -1.39 9.47
CA ILE A 113 -13.20 -0.17 9.89
C ILE A 113 -13.97 0.61 10.97
N GLU A 114 -15.31 0.54 10.96
CA GLU A 114 -16.16 1.25 11.91
C GLU A 114 -16.02 0.69 13.34
N THR A 115 -15.45 -0.52 13.49
CA THR A 115 -15.21 -1.14 14.79
C THR A 115 -13.99 -0.59 15.51
N PHE A 116 -13.15 0.22 14.85
CA PHE A 116 -11.96 0.80 15.45
C PHE A 116 -12.24 2.15 16.12
N PRO A 117 -11.51 2.48 17.21
CA PRO A 117 -11.66 3.77 17.88
C PRO A 117 -11.38 4.93 16.92
N LEU A 118 -12.23 5.96 16.95
CA LEU A 118 -12.18 7.15 16.07
C LEU A 118 -12.61 6.91 14.60
N PHE A 119 -13.03 5.69 14.22
CA PHE A 119 -13.49 5.38 12.86
C PHE A 119 -14.99 5.07 12.76
N GLY A 120 -15.64 4.71 13.87
CA GLY A 120 -17.09 4.49 13.91
C GLY A 120 -17.66 4.47 15.33
N ALA A 121 -18.96 4.15 15.42
CA ALA A 121 -19.63 3.98 16.70
C ALA A 121 -19.19 2.65 17.36
N PRO A 122 -19.04 2.58 18.69
CA PRO A 122 -18.64 1.35 19.37
C PRO A 122 -19.63 0.21 19.07
N THR A 123 -19.12 -0.87 18.49
CA THR A 123 -19.90 -2.10 18.24
C THR A 123 -19.52 -3.19 19.25
N GLY A 124 -20.31 -4.26 19.35
CA GLY A 124 -19.98 -5.40 20.22
C GLY A 124 -18.64 -6.08 19.87
N ALA A 125 -18.18 -5.96 18.62
CA ALA A 125 -16.91 -6.51 18.14
C ALA A 125 -15.70 -5.58 18.41
N PHE A 126 -15.94 -4.35 18.87
CA PHE A 126 -14.90 -3.33 19.12
C PHE A 126 -13.72 -3.90 19.93
N LEU A 127 -14.00 -4.53 21.07
CA LEU A 127 -12.95 -4.96 21.98
C LEU A 127 -12.08 -6.06 21.36
N GLN A 128 -12.68 -7.00 20.65
CA GLN A 128 -11.96 -8.12 20.04
C GLN A 128 -11.03 -7.63 18.92
N CYS A 129 -11.56 -6.81 18.01
CA CYS A 129 -10.80 -6.25 16.89
C CYS A 129 -9.70 -5.30 17.37
N ALA A 130 -10.04 -4.35 18.23
CA ALA A 130 -9.09 -3.36 18.73
C ALA A 130 -7.96 -4.00 19.55
N VAL A 131 -8.27 -5.00 20.40
CA VAL A 131 -7.24 -5.68 21.20
C VAL A 131 -6.36 -6.55 20.31
N PHE A 132 -6.93 -7.37 19.43
CA PHE A 132 -6.12 -8.26 18.60
C PHE A 132 -5.19 -7.46 17.67
N GLU A 133 -5.74 -6.55 16.89
CA GLU A 133 -4.97 -5.80 15.89
C GLU A 133 -4.03 -4.77 16.55
N GLY A 134 -4.46 -4.19 17.68
CA GLY A 134 -3.60 -3.34 18.51
C GLY A 134 -2.41 -4.12 19.07
N CYS A 135 -2.64 -5.32 19.65
CA CYS A 135 -1.57 -6.18 20.14
C CYS A 135 -0.63 -6.63 19.01
N TRP A 136 -1.16 -6.92 17.83
CA TRP A 136 -0.34 -7.30 16.67
C TRP A 136 0.54 -6.14 16.21
N GLY A 137 -0.04 -4.96 15.96
CA GLY A 137 0.69 -3.78 15.52
C GLY A 137 1.75 -3.31 16.52
N ILE A 138 1.39 -3.23 17.80
CA ILE A 138 2.33 -2.88 18.88
C ILE A 138 3.41 -3.97 19.01
N GLY A 139 3.02 -5.24 18.98
CA GLY A 139 3.93 -6.38 19.06
C GLY A 139 4.97 -6.37 17.93
N PHE A 140 4.55 -6.08 16.71
CA PHE A 140 5.44 -5.95 15.55
C PHE A 140 6.46 -4.82 15.73
N ILE A 141 6.01 -3.64 16.21
CA ILE A 141 6.90 -2.50 16.48
C ILE A 141 7.89 -2.83 17.58
N VAL A 142 7.42 -3.39 18.70
CA VAL A 142 8.27 -3.79 19.84
C VAL A 142 9.32 -4.82 19.39
N LEU A 143 8.91 -5.83 18.63
CA LEU A 143 9.82 -6.84 18.10
C LEU A 143 10.85 -6.24 17.13
N GLY A 144 10.44 -5.31 16.26
CA GLY A 144 11.33 -4.56 15.38
C GLY A 144 12.36 -3.71 16.14
N ILE A 145 11.95 -3.05 17.23
CA ILE A 145 12.87 -2.30 18.11
C ILE A 145 13.87 -3.25 18.78
N ILE A 146 13.42 -4.39 19.29
CA ILE A 146 14.31 -5.42 19.87
C ILE A 146 15.32 -5.90 18.83
N ALA A 147 14.87 -6.20 17.61
CA ALA A 147 15.72 -6.62 16.51
C ALA A 147 16.78 -5.55 16.17
N ALA A 148 16.39 -4.27 16.14
CA ALA A 148 17.30 -3.16 15.87
C ALA A 148 18.35 -3.02 16.98
N VAL A 149 17.94 -3.11 18.25
CA VAL A 149 18.87 -3.07 19.39
C VAL A 149 19.86 -4.23 19.33
N LEU A 150 19.40 -5.44 18.99
CA LEU A 150 20.28 -6.61 18.85
C LEU A 150 21.27 -6.44 17.69
N ALA A 151 20.83 -5.94 16.53
CA ALA A 151 21.71 -5.65 15.40
C ALA A 151 22.77 -4.60 15.77
N VAL A 152 22.37 -3.51 16.44
CA VAL A 152 23.31 -2.48 16.93
C VAL A 152 24.31 -3.06 17.93
N ARG A 153 23.87 -3.90 18.86
CA ARG A 153 24.77 -4.60 19.80
C ARG A 153 25.74 -5.54 19.08
N GLY A 154 25.34 -6.17 17.99
CA GLY A 154 26.22 -6.99 17.15
C GLY A 154 27.28 -6.15 16.43
N ILE A 155 26.95 -4.93 16.01
CA ILE A 155 27.87 -4.01 15.30
C ILE A 155 28.82 -3.28 16.27
N TRP A 156 28.34 -2.93 17.46
CA TRP A 156 28.98 -2.01 18.42
C TRP A 156 30.41 -2.38 18.83
N PRO A 157 30.75 -3.65 19.15
CA PRO A 157 32.11 -4.03 19.54
C PRO A 157 33.14 -3.76 18.43
N TYR A 158 32.73 -3.92 17.17
CA TYR A 158 33.58 -3.75 16.01
C TYR A 158 33.77 -2.27 15.63
N TRP A 159 32.84 -1.41 16.03
CA TRP A 159 32.96 0.04 15.91
C TRP A 159 33.84 0.64 17.01
N ARG A 160 33.70 0.18 18.27
CA ARG A 160 34.54 0.66 19.38
C ARG A 160 36.00 0.22 19.27
N ARG A 161 36.26 -0.99 18.78
CA ARG A 161 37.62 -1.47 18.52
C ARG A 161 38.12 -0.88 17.20
N SER A 162 38.31 0.44 17.19
CA SER A 162 39.02 1.15 16.14
C SER A 162 40.49 0.77 16.23
N THR A 163 40.96 -0.16 15.39
CA THR A 163 42.35 -0.28 14.94
C THR A 163 42.57 -1.56 14.11
N ARG A 164 42.97 -1.37 12.84
CA ARG A 164 43.96 -2.10 12.01
C ARG A 164 44.17 -3.63 12.08
N GLN A 165 43.48 -4.38 12.92
CA GLN A 165 43.60 -5.84 12.93
C GLN A 165 42.82 -6.39 11.72
N GLU A 166 43.48 -7.19 10.90
CA GLU A 166 42.85 -7.88 9.78
C GLU A 166 41.66 -8.69 10.32
N ARG A 167 40.45 -8.22 10.01
CA ARG A 167 39.22 -8.87 10.44
C ARG A 167 39.17 -10.25 9.80
N SER A 168 38.84 -11.27 10.59
CA SER A 168 38.57 -12.58 10.00
C SER A 168 37.36 -12.47 9.06
N PHE A 169 37.31 -13.34 8.06
CA PHE A 169 36.21 -13.39 7.08
C PHE A 169 34.84 -13.51 7.78
N GLU A 170 34.75 -14.36 8.81
CA GLU A 170 33.53 -14.60 9.59
C GLU A 170 33.06 -13.35 10.36
N GLN A 171 33.99 -12.60 10.95
CA GLN A 171 33.68 -11.34 11.64
C GLN A 171 33.15 -10.29 10.66
N ARG A 172 33.77 -10.17 9.48
CA ARG A 172 33.31 -9.27 8.42
C ARG A 172 31.90 -9.65 7.95
N GLN A 173 31.65 -10.94 7.70
CA GLN A 173 30.33 -11.42 7.29
C GLN A 173 29.25 -11.15 8.34
N THR A 174 29.58 -11.33 9.62
CA THR A 174 28.66 -11.04 10.73
C THR A 174 28.28 -9.55 10.77
N VAL A 175 29.26 -8.65 10.69
CA VAL A 175 29.01 -7.20 10.67
C VAL A 175 28.16 -6.80 9.47
N ILE A 176 28.44 -7.32 8.27
CA ILE A 176 27.63 -7.04 7.07
C ILE A 176 26.18 -7.49 7.26
N ARG A 177 25.98 -8.68 7.85
CA ARG A 177 24.64 -9.22 8.09
C ARG A 177 23.85 -8.37 9.09
N GLU A 178 24.46 -7.98 10.21
CA GLU A 178 23.79 -7.12 11.21
C GLU A 178 23.51 -5.72 10.64
N CYS A 179 24.43 -5.15 9.87
CA CYS A 179 24.18 -3.90 9.15
C CYS A 179 23.02 -4.05 8.16
N ALA A 180 22.96 -5.15 7.39
CA ALA A 180 21.87 -5.40 6.46
C ALA A 180 20.52 -5.51 7.18
N ARG A 181 20.45 -6.22 8.31
CA ARG A 181 19.23 -6.29 9.15
C ARG A 181 18.83 -4.93 9.67
N LEU A 182 19.77 -4.16 10.20
CA LEU A 182 19.51 -2.81 10.69
C LEU A 182 18.99 -1.89 9.57
N MET A 183 19.57 -1.98 8.37
CA MET A 183 19.14 -1.21 7.20
C MET A 183 17.72 -1.58 6.75
N LEU A 184 17.35 -2.87 6.77
CA LEU A 184 15.98 -3.32 6.51
C LEU A 184 14.99 -2.79 7.57
N LEU A 185 15.37 -2.84 8.85
CA LEU A 185 14.53 -2.34 9.95
C LEU A 185 14.35 -0.81 9.89
N VAL A 186 15.42 -0.07 9.61
CA VAL A 186 15.37 1.39 9.42
C VAL A 186 14.50 1.74 8.21
N SER A 187 14.67 1.05 7.09
CA SER A 187 13.84 1.24 5.91
C SER A 187 12.37 0.99 6.22
N GLY A 188 12.03 -0.12 6.87
CA GLY A 188 10.65 -0.42 7.25
C GLY A 188 10.07 0.59 8.22
N GLY A 189 10.85 1.00 9.23
CA GLY A 189 10.45 2.04 10.18
C GLY A 189 10.18 3.40 9.51
N LEU A 190 11.03 3.80 8.55
CA LEU A 190 10.84 5.02 7.76
C LEU A 190 9.58 4.92 6.89
N THR A 191 9.33 3.80 6.21
CA THR A 191 8.11 3.59 5.43
C THR A 191 6.86 3.69 6.30
N LEU A 192 6.84 3.03 7.47
CA LEU A 192 5.72 3.09 8.40
C LEU A 192 5.50 4.51 8.94
N LEU A 193 6.58 5.21 9.29
CA LEU A 193 6.50 6.60 9.77
C LEU A 193 5.97 7.53 8.67
N SER A 194 6.49 7.44 7.45
CA SER A 194 6.00 8.23 6.31
C SER A 194 4.52 7.97 6.04
N TYR A 195 4.06 6.72 6.12
CA TYR A 195 2.64 6.40 5.98
C TYR A 195 1.80 6.97 7.13
N MET A 196 2.25 6.81 8.38
CA MET A 196 1.57 7.33 9.57
C MET A 196 1.42 8.85 9.55
N LEU A 197 2.39 9.58 8.97
CA LEU A 197 2.33 11.03 8.82
C LEU A 197 1.45 11.50 7.64
N SER A 198 1.02 10.57 6.78
CA SER A 198 0.14 10.90 5.66
C SER A 198 -1.33 10.95 6.10
N PRO A 199 -2.12 11.95 5.64
CA PRO A 199 -3.54 12.05 5.99
C PRO A 199 -4.36 10.82 5.62
N VAL A 200 -3.95 10.06 4.59
CA VAL A 200 -4.66 8.84 4.15
C VAL A 200 -4.79 7.79 5.27
N ALA A 201 -3.84 7.74 6.21
CA ALA A 201 -3.89 6.84 7.36
C ALA A 201 -5.08 7.13 8.30
N ALA A 202 -5.64 8.34 8.29
CA ALA A 202 -6.86 8.66 9.04
C ALA A 202 -8.15 8.48 8.23
N VAL A 203 -8.09 8.54 6.90
CA VAL A 203 -9.28 8.57 6.04
C VAL A 203 -9.63 7.17 5.54
N LEU A 204 -8.68 6.44 4.94
CA LEU A 204 -8.90 5.11 4.33
C LEU A 204 -7.72 4.15 4.61
N PRO A 205 -7.41 3.87 5.89
CA PRO A 205 -6.24 3.05 6.26
C PRO A 205 -6.28 1.61 5.77
N ASP A 206 -7.47 1.05 5.60
CA ASP A 206 -7.70 -0.30 5.08
C ASP A 206 -7.29 -0.43 3.61
N ILE A 207 -7.79 0.46 2.74
CA ILE A 207 -7.51 0.44 1.30
C ILE A 207 -6.07 0.87 1.01
N THR A 208 -5.56 1.83 1.78
CA THR A 208 -4.22 2.41 1.58
C THR A 208 -3.11 1.66 2.29
N SER A 209 -3.45 0.62 3.08
CA SER A 209 -2.50 -0.30 3.70
C SER A 209 -1.49 -0.88 2.71
N ARG A 210 -1.89 -1.10 1.46
CA ARG A 210 -1.02 -1.55 0.36
C ARG A 210 0.25 -0.71 0.16
N TYR A 211 0.27 0.55 0.58
CA TYR A 211 1.47 1.39 0.52
C TYR A 211 2.56 0.97 1.53
N LEU A 212 2.22 0.11 2.47
CA LEU A 212 3.17 -0.52 3.39
C LEU A 212 3.75 -1.83 2.84
N ILE A 213 3.48 -2.22 1.58
CA ILE A 213 3.92 -3.51 1.01
C ILE A 213 5.43 -3.76 1.17
N CYS A 214 6.25 -2.71 1.15
CA CYS A 214 7.70 -2.82 1.34
C CYS A 214 8.08 -3.30 2.75
N LEU A 215 7.19 -3.21 3.75
CA LEU A 215 7.40 -3.81 5.07
C LEU A 215 7.58 -5.33 5.01
N LEU A 216 7.00 -6.00 4.00
CA LEU A 216 7.16 -7.44 3.81
C LEU A 216 8.64 -7.83 3.62
N ILE A 217 9.46 -6.94 3.04
CA ILE A 217 10.91 -7.13 2.85
C ILE A 217 11.63 -7.09 4.21
N ALA A 218 11.11 -6.34 5.18
CA ALA A 218 11.69 -6.22 6.52
C ALA A 218 11.24 -7.33 7.49
N ILE A 219 10.19 -8.11 7.18
CA ILE A 219 9.68 -9.18 8.06
C ILE A 219 10.78 -10.15 8.50
N PRO A 220 11.66 -10.67 7.64
CA PRO A 220 12.73 -11.56 8.08
C PRO A 220 13.67 -10.91 9.10
N ALA A 221 13.91 -9.60 9.00
CA ALA A 221 14.74 -8.87 9.96
C ALA A 221 14.01 -8.63 11.28
N VAL A 222 12.70 -8.37 11.25
CA VAL A 222 11.84 -8.22 12.43
C VAL A 222 11.75 -9.54 13.20
N LEU A 223 11.52 -10.66 12.50
CA LEU A 223 11.32 -11.97 13.11
C LEU A 223 12.64 -12.68 13.49
N TRP A 224 13.78 -12.23 12.95
CA TRP A 224 15.08 -12.88 13.18
C TRP A 224 15.42 -13.17 14.65
N PRO A 225 15.16 -12.27 15.64
CA PRO A 225 15.44 -12.54 17.05
C PRO A 225 14.74 -13.78 17.61
N LEU A 226 13.66 -14.24 16.97
CA LEU A 226 12.87 -15.39 17.43
C LEU A 226 13.50 -16.74 17.06
N TRP A 227 14.22 -16.80 15.94
CA TRP A 227 14.74 -18.06 15.38
C TRP A 227 16.26 -18.13 15.27
N ASP A 228 17.02 -17.17 15.81
CA ASP A 228 18.48 -17.27 15.79
C ASP A 228 18.95 -18.52 16.57
N VAL A 229 19.24 -19.57 15.81
CA VAL A 229 19.43 -20.96 16.29
C VAL A 229 20.73 -21.11 17.07
N GLY A 230 21.72 -20.24 16.81
CA GLY A 230 23.05 -20.30 17.44
C GLY A 230 23.03 -20.14 18.96
N ASP A 231 22.04 -19.43 19.49
CA ASP A 231 21.81 -19.30 20.93
C ASP A 231 20.75 -20.32 21.42
N SER A 232 19.81 -20.70 20.57
CA SER A 232 18.70 -21.60 20.91
C SER A 232 19.16 -23.05 21.19
N SER A 233 20.17 -23.54 20.47
CA SER A 233 20.79 -24.85 20.76
C SER A 233 21.63 -24.84 22.05
N ARG A 234 22.23 -23.69 22.42
CA ARG A 234 22.92 -23.50 23.71
C ARG A 234 21.93 -23.37 24.87
N LEU A 235 20.79 -22.73 24.66
CA LEU A 235 19.70 -22.59 25.63
C LEU A 235 19.05 -23.93 25.99
N LEU A 236 19.01 -24.88 25.06
CA LEU A 236 18.55 -26.27 25.30
C LEU A 236 19.47 -27.05 26.24
N ILE A 237 20.76 -26.69 26.29
CA ILE A 237 21.80 -27.37 27.08
C ILE A 237 21.95 -26.71 28.47
N LEU A 238 21.56 -25.45 28.62
CA LEU A 238 21.66 -24.69 29.87
C LEU A 238 20.52 -25.03 30.85
N PRO A 239 20.81 -25.57 32.05
CA PRO A 239 19.79 -25.86 33.04
C PRO A 239 19.28 -24.55 33.66
N GLY A 240 18.04 -24.17 33.34
CA GLY A 240 17.39 -22.99 33.95
C GLY A 240 15.92 -22.86 33.59
N VAL A 241 15.09 -22.48 34.57
CA VAL A 241 13.67 -22.20 34.33
C VAL A 241 13.50 -21.01 33.36
N ARG A 242 14.39 -20.01 33.45
CA ARG A 242 14.38 -18.83 32.59
C ARG A 242 14.70 -19.13 31.13
N THR A 243 15.62 -20.05 30.85
CA THR A 243 16.00 -20.42 29.47
C THR A 243 14.88 -21.21 28.79
N LYS A 244 14.25 -22.14 29.52
CA LYS A 244 13.05 -22.86 29.05
C LYS A 244 11.87 -21.93 28.80
N ALA A 245 11.61 -20.98 29.71
CA ALA A 245 10.53 -20.00 29.56
C ALA A 245 10.74 -19.11 28.32
N LEU A 246 11.96 -18.64 28.07
CA LEU A 246 12.28 -17.84 26.88
C LEU A 246 12.12 -18.64 25.59
N LEU A 247 12.53 -19.91 25.57
CA LEU A 247 12.34 -20.79 24.42
C LEU A 247 10.85 -21.00 24.12
N LEU A 248 10.05 -21.31 25.15
CA LEU A 248 8.60 -21.46 25.02
C LEU A 248 7.94 -20.18 24.50
N LEU A 249 8.38 -19.02 24.99
CA LEU A 249 7.90 -17.72 24.50
C LEU A 249 8.24 -17.52 23.01
N ARG A 250 9.48 -17.78 22.59
CA ARG A 250 9.91 -17.65 21.19
C ARG A 250 9.11 -18.56 20.27
N VAL A 251 8.99 -19.84 20.64
CA VAL A 251 8.20 -20.83 19.88
C VAL A 251 6.73 -20.42 19.85
N GLY A 252 6.17 -19.97 20.97
CA GLY A 252 4.80 -19.47 21.05
C GLY A 252 4.55 -18.28 20.12
N ILE A 253 5.47 -17.31 20.06
CA ILE A 253 5.36 -16.15 19.15
C ILE A 253 5.46 -16.60 17.69
N VAL A 254 6.39 -17.49 17.35
CA VAL A 254 6.52 -18.01 15.97
C VAL A 254 5.27 -18.77 15.55
N LEU A 255 4.71 -19.61 16.43
CA LEU A 255 3.46 -20.33 16.17
C LEU A 255 2.27 -19.37 16.02
N LEU A 256 2.19 -18.33 16.85
CA LEU A 256 1.17 -17.29 16.73
C LEU A 256 1.27 -16.61 15.36
N VAL A 257 2.47 -16.17 14.96
CA VAL A 257 2.69 -15.53 13.66
C VAL A 257 2.31 -16.49 12.53
N ALA A 258 2.81 -17.72 12.53
CA ALA A 258 2.52 -18.71 11.49
C ALA A 258 1.02 -19.01 11.38
N THR A 259 0.32 -19.14 12.51
CA THR A 259 -1.12 -19.41 12.55
C THR A 259 -1.91 -18.22 12.02
N THR A 260 -1.57 -16.99 12.43
CA THR A 260 -2.21 -15.77 11.93
C THR A 260 -2.04 -15.62 10.42
N PHE A 261 -0.84 -15.86 9.89
CA PHE A 261 -0.59 -15.84 8.44
C PHE A 261 -1.41 -16.91 7.70
N LEU A 262 -1.49 -18.13 8.23
CA LEU A 262 -2.28 -19.20 7.64
C LEU A 262 -3.78 -18.83 7.62
N LEU A 263 -4.30 -18.33 8.75
CA LEU A 263 -5.70 -17.91 8.85
C LEU A 263 -6.00 -16.73 7.92
N GLY A 264 -5.13 -15.72 7.87
CA GLY A 264 -5.24 -14.60 6.94
C GLY A 264 -5.26 -15.07 5.49
N THR A 265 -4.37 -16.00 5.13
CA THR A 265 -4.33 -16.61 3.80
C THR A 265 -5.64 -17.33 3.47
N VAL A 266 -6.10 -18.24 4.33
CA VAL A 266 -7.35 -19.00 4.14
C VAL A 266 -8.54 -18.05 3.96
N ARG A 267 -8.62 -16.98 4.75
CA ARG A 267 -9.69 -15.97 4.65
C ARG A 267 -9.64 -15.19 3.35
N THR A 268 -8.47 -14.70 2.95
CA THR A 268 -8.31 -14.01 1.67
C THR A 268 -8.73 -14.89 0.49
N PHE A 269 -8.39 -16.19 0.51
CA PHE A 269 -8.89 -17.12 -0.52
C PHE A 269 -10.39 -17.40 -0.40
N GLY A 270 -10.97 -17.32 0.80
CA GLY A 270 -12.42 -17.41 1.03
C GLY A 270 -13.23 -16.28 0.39
N GLU A 271 -12.63 -15.11 0.13
CA GLU A 271 -13.28 -13.97 -0.53
C GLU A 271 -13.36 -14.10 -2.07
N VAL A 272 -12.62 -15.05 -2.66
CA VAL A 272 -12.55 -15.25 -4.11
C VAL A 272 -13.93 -15.44 -4.77
N PRO A 273 -14.86 -16.26 -4.25
CA PRO A 273 -16.17 -16.43 -4.87
C PRO A 273 -16.99 -15.14 -4.93
N VAL A 274 -16.94 -14.32 -3.88
CA VAL A 274 -17.63 -13.02 -3.82
C VAL A 274 -17.02 -12.06 -4.83
N ALA A 275 -15.68 -11.97 -4.88
CA ALA A 275 -14.98 -11.15 -5.86
C ALA A 275 -15.31 -11.59 -7.30
N GLN A 276 -15.41 -12.89 -7.55
CA GLN A 276 -15.78 -13.43 -8.86
C GLN A 276 -17.23 -13.10 -9.23
N ALA A 277 -18.15 -13.14 -8.26
CA ALA A 277 -19.54 -12.73 -8.49
C ALA A 277 -19.65 -11.26 -8.89
N VAL A 278 -18.96 -10.35 -8.17
CA VAL A 278 -18.88 -8.93 -8.52
C VAL A 278 -18.28 -8.73 -9.92
N TYR A 279 -17.21 -9.47 -10.24
CA TYR A 279 -16.58 -9.40 -11.56
C TYR A 279 -17.47 -9.89 -12.72
N ASN A 280 -18.36 -10.84 -12.44
CA ASN A 280 -19.36 -11.32 -13.39
C ASN A 280 -20.50 -10.31 -13.55
N GLN A 281 -20.96 -9.71 -12.45
CA GLN A 281 -21.95 -8.64 -12.44
C GLN A 281 -21.50 -7.42 -13.25
N GLU A 282 -20.24 -7.01 -13.10
CA GLU A 282 -19.62 -5.96 -13.93
C GLU A 282 -19.60 -6.35 -15.42
N GLY A 283 -19.44 -7.64 -15.73
CA GLY A 283 -19.53 -8.14 -17.10
C GLY A 283 -20.93 -8.00 -17.69
N ALA A 284 -21.98 -8.28 -16.90
CA ALA A 284 -23.38 -8.10 -17.30
C ALA A 284 -23.68 -6.61 -17.55
N LEU A 285 -23.28 -5.73 -16.63
CA LEU A 285 -23.44 -4.28 -16.78
C LEU A 285 -22.79 -3.75 -18.06
N VAL A 286 -21.59 -4.23 -18.42
CA VAL A 286 -20.95 -3.87 -19.69
C VAL A 286 -21.82 -4.28 -20.87
N GLN A 287 -22.42 -5.47 -20.87
CA GLN A 287 -23.29 -5.90 -21.97
C GLN A 287 -24.56 -5.05 -22.07
N ASP A 288 -25.20 -4.74 -20.95
CA ASP A 288 -26.42 -3.93 -20.92
C ASP A 288 -26.16 -2.51 -21.43
N LEU A 289 -25.06 -1.88 -20.99
CA LEU A 289 -24.64 -0.57 -21.48
C LEU A 289 -24.36 -0.58 -22.98
N LEU A 290 -23.69 -1.62 -23.49
CA LEU A 290 -23.44 -1.77 -24.91
C LEU A 290 -24.73 -2.01 -25.70
N HIS A 291 -25.69 -2.74 -25.14
CA HIS A 291 -26.98 -3.01 -25.76
C HIS A 291 -27.80 -1.73 -25.97
N ILE A 292 -27.76 -0.80 -25.02
CA ILE A 292 -28.41 0.52 -25.13
C ILE A 292 -27.54 1.58 -25.84
N GLY A 293 -26.35 1.20 -26.32
CA GLY A 293 -25.42 2.08 -27.02
C GLY A 293 -24.67 3.09 -26.14
N ALA A 294 -24.69 2.92 -24.81
CA ALA A 294 -23.98 3.77 -23.85
C ALA A 294 -22.46 3.49 -23.86
N THR A 295 -21.77 3.99 -24.88
CA THR A 295 -20.32 3.77 -25.09
C THR A 295 -19.45 4.93 -24.60
N ARG A 296 -20.06 6.07 -24.26
CA ARG A 296 -19.40 7.27 -23.71
C ARG A 296 -20.16 7.67 -22.48
N ILE A 297 -19.53 7.52 -21.31
CA ILE A 297 -20.22 7.62 -20.04
C ILE A 297 -19.52 8.52 -19.04
N TYR A 298 -20.30 9.11 -18.14
CA TYR A 298 -19.82 9.67 -16.89
C TYR A 298 -20.14 8.72 -15.74
N SER A 299 -19.21 8.60 -14.79
CA SER A 299 -19.39 7.78 -13.58
C SER A 299 -18.44 8.26 -12.47
N GLU A 300 -18.50 7.67 -11.27
CA GLU A 300 -17.43 7.81 -10.28
C GLU A 300 -16.16 7.03 -10.68
N TYR A 301 -15.04 7.39 -10.06
CA TYR A 301 -13.69 6.94 -10.40
C TYR A 301 -13.53 5.41 -10.51
N TRP A 302 -14.03 4.62 -9.56
CA TRP A 302 -13.84 3.18 -9.55
C TRP A 302 -14.57 2.50 -10.69
N THR A 303 -15.85 2.82 -10.86
CA THR A 303 -16.70 2.31 -11.94
C THR A 303 -16.13 2.71 -13.29
N CYS A 304 -15.65 3.95 -13.46
CA CYS A 304 -14.98 4.35 -14.70
C CYS A 304 -13.79 3.46 -15.04
N ASN A 305 -12.90 3.20 -14.08
CA ASN A 305 -11.76 2.33 -14.30
C ASN A 305 -12.21 0.91 -14.66
N ARG A 306 -13.11 0.32 -13.86
CA ARG A 306 -13.54 -1.07 -14.05
C ARG A 306 -14.23 -1.27 -15.41
N LEU A 307 -15.20 -0.44 -15.76
CA LEU A 307 -15.95 -0.58 -17.01
C LEU A 307 -15.07 -0.34 -18.25
N THR A 308 -14.17 0.63 -18.21
CA THR A 308 -13.26 0.91 -19.34
C THR A 308 -12.33 -0.27 -19.59
N PHE A 309 -11.69 -0.81 -18.55
CA PHE A 309 -10.81 -1.98 -18.69
C PHE A 309 -11.57 -3.26 -19.06
N ARG A 310 -12.70 -3.53 -18.39
CA ARG A 310 -13.50 -4.75 -18.59
C ARG A 310 -14.10 -4.81 -20.00
N SER A 311 -14.52 -3.67 -20.53
CA SER A 311 -15.07 -3.55 -21.88
C SER A 311 -14.00 -3.52 -22.98
N LYS A 312 -12.70 -3.54 -22.62
CA LYS A 312 -11.57 -3.35 -23.54
C LYS A 312 -11.71 -2.04 -24.32
N GLU A 313 -12.00 -0.96 -23.60
CA GLU A 313 -12.14 0.40 -24.14
C GLU A 313 -13.31 0.60 -25.12
N ARG A 314 -14.26 -0.36 -25.20
CA ARG A 314 -15.52 -0.16 -25.94
C ARG A 314 -16.41 0.87 -25.24
N ILE A 315 -16.36 0.91 -23.92
CA ILE A 315 -16.95 1.95 -23.09
C ILE A 315 -15.82 2.86 -22.62
N ILE A 316 -15.89 4.15 -22.94
CA ILE A 316 -14.95 5.16 -22.47
C ILE A 316 -15.66 6.00 -21.41
N CYS A 317 -15.01 6.13 -20.25
CA CYS A 317 -15.57 6.81 -19.09
C CYS A 317 -14.77 8.04 -18.70
N SER A 318 -15.46 9.07 -18.21
CA SER A 318 -14.85 10.20 -17.51
C SER A 318 -15.41 10.30 -16.09
N ALA A 319 -14.51 10.43 -15.13
CA ALA A 319 -14.87 10.45 -13.72
C ALA A 319 -15.49 11.79 -13.32
N LEU A 320 -16.56 11.74 -12.51
CA LEU A 320 -17.16 12.89 -11.85
C LEU A 320 -17.08 12.75 -10.31
N ASP A 321 -16.91 13.88 -9.63
CA ASP A 321 -16.99 13.97 -8.17
C ASP A 321 -18.46 13.97 -7.68
N GLU A 322 -18.66 14.02 -6.37
CA GLU A 322 -19.98 14.00 -5.72
C GLU A 322 -20.87 15.19 -6.09
N GLN A 323 -20.28 16.27 -6.61
CA GLN A 323 -20.94 17.48 -7.10
C GLN A 323 -21.03 17.52 -8.63
N LEU A 324 -20.81 16.37 -9.30
CA LEU A 324 -20.84 16.21 -10.75
C LEU A 324 -19.82 17.08 -11.51
N LYS A 325 -18.76 17.54 -10.83
CA LYS A 325 -17.64 18.24 -11.46
C LYS A 325 -16.58 17.23 -11.93
N PRO A 326 -15.68 17.62 -12.85
CA PRO A 326 -14.62 16.73 -13.32
C PRO A 326 -13.80 16.14 -12.18
N GLY A 327 -13.84 14.81 -12.03
CA GLY A 327 -13.11 14.05 -11.02
C GLY A 327 -11.68 13.71 -11.46
N PHE A 328 -11.16 12.60 -10.94
CA PHE A 328 -9.81 12.13 -11.28
C PHE A 328 -9.84 11.13 -12.44
N ASP A 329 -9.31 11.53 -13.60
CA ASP A 329 -9.15 10.68 -14.78
C ASP A 329 -7.68 10.28 -14.96
N ARG A 330 -7.41 8.97 -15.04
CA ARG A 330 -6.04 8.46 -15.26
C ARG A 330 -5.50 8.74 -16.66
N TYR A 331 -6.40 8.90 -17.64
CA TYR A 331 -6.06 9.17 -19.03
C TYR A 331 -6.95 10.30 -19.56
N LEU A 332 -6.42 11.52 -19.52
CA LEU A 332 -7.15 12.74 -19.87
C LEU A 332 -7.84 12.73 -21.25
N PRO A 333 -7.30 12.07 -22.30
CA PRO A 333 -8.02 11.98 -23.56
C PRO A 333 -9.41 11.34 -23.46
N TYR A 334 -9.68 10.45 -22.50
CA TYR A 334 -11.03 9.91 -22.28
C TYR A 334 -12.03 10.98 -21.87
N ARG A 335 -11.63 11.92 -21.01
CA ARG A 335 -12.45 13.09 -20.64
C ARG A 335 -12.83 13.92 -21.86
N ALA A 336 -11.86 14.18 -22.74
CA ALA A 336 -12.12 14.95 -23.95
C ALA A 336 -13.11 14.24 -24.88
N LEU A 337 -12.98 12.92 -25.05
CA LEU A 337 -13.90 12.12 -25.88
C LEU A 337 -15.33 12.08 -25.33
N VAL A 338 -15.50 11.87 -24.02
CA VAL A 338 -16.84 11.86 -23.40
C VAL A 338 -17.47 13.25 -23.48
N ARG A 339 -16.70 14.32 -23.20
CA ARG A 339 -17.19 15.70 -23.26
C ARG A 339 -17.59 16.14 -24.69
N ALA A 340 -16.91 15.62 -25.71
CA ALA A 340 -17.24 15.89 -27.10
C ALA A 340 -18.46 15.11 -27.61
N THR A 341 -18.97 14.15 -26.84
CA THR A 341 -20.14 13.36 -27.20
C THR A 341 -21.41 14.16 -26.90
N ALA A 342 -22.36 14.20 -27.85
CA ALA A 342 -23.58 15.00 -27.71
C ALA A 342 -24.48 14.53 -26.55
N HIS A 343 -24.64 13.22 -26.38
CA HIS A 343 -25.52 12.62 -25.36
C HIS A 343 -24.78 11.49 -24.62
N PRO A 344 -23.81 11.83 -23.74
CA PRO A 344 -23.16 10.82 -22.91
C PRO A 344 -24.15 10.28 -21.88
N ALA A 345 -24.04 9.00 -21.54
CA ALA A 345 -24.85 8.42 -20.47
C ALA A 345 -24.19 8.67 -19.11
N TYR A 346 -24.99 8.79 -18.06
CA TYR A 346 -24.50 8.86 -16.69
C TYR A 346 -24.78 7.52 -16.02
N VAL A 347 -23.74 6.87 -15.53
CA VAL A 347 -23.79 5.55 -14.92
C VAL A 347 -23.24 5.69 -13.52
N PHE A 348 -24.06 5.54 -12.48
CA PHE A 348 -23.62 5.69 -11.11
C PHE A 348 -24.08 4.52 -10.26
N PRO A 349 -23.27 4.04 -9.29
CA PRO A 349 -23.75 3.05 -8.33
C PRO A 349 -25.03 3.54 -7.65
N LEU A 350 -25.98 2.63 -7.43
CA LEU A 350 -27.19 2.93 -6.67
C LEU A 350 -26.81 3.54 -5.32
N HIS A 351 -27.59 4.53 -4.88
CA HIS A 351 -27.41 5.23 -3.60
C HIS A 351 -26.10 6.03 -3.47
N SER A 352 -25.32 6.19 -4.53
CA SER A 352 -24.17 7.10 -4.53
C SER A 352 -24.61 8.56 -4.43
N ALA A 353 -23.73 9.40 -3.85
CA ALA A 353 -23.96 10.85 -3.78
C ALA A 353 -24.13 11.46 -5.19
N GLN A 354 -23.38 10.96 -6.17
CA GLN A 354 -23.49 11.35 -7.57
C GLN A 354 -24.87 11.03 -8.15
N SER A 355 -25.38 9.81 -7.95
CA SER A 355 -26.73 9.45 -8.41
C SER A 355 -27.80 10.36 -7.79
N ALA A 356 -27.70 10.62 -6.48
CA ALA A 356 -28.63 11.51 -5.78
C ALA A 356 -28.56 12.95 -6.28
N THR A 357 -27.37 13.47 -6.58
CA THR A 357 -27.20 14.82 -7.16
C THR A 357 -27.74 14.87 -8.58
N LEU A 358 -27.42 13.89 -9.44
CA LEU A 358 -27.89 13.86 -10.82
C LEU A 358 -29.42 13.76 -10.90
N LYS A 359 -30.02 12.92 -10.06
CA LYS A 359 -31.49 12.80 -9.98
C LYS A 359 -32.15 14.15 -9.66
N ARG A 360 -31.55 14.94 -8.76
CA ARG A 360 -32.06 16.29 -8.42
C ARG A 360 -31.92 17.26 -9.60
N GLU A 361 -30.79 17.25 -10.31
CA GLU A 361 -30.58 18.10 -11.48
C GLU A 361 -31.50 17.72 -12.66
N MET A 362 -31.67 16.41 -12.90
CA MET A 362 -32.56 15.89 -13.95
C MET A 362 -34.04 16.22 -13.66
N LEU A 363 -34.49 16.14 -12.40
CA LEU A 363 -35.85 16.57 -12.02
C LEU A 363 -36.06 18.09 -12.17
N ALA A 364 -35.00 18.88 -12.09
CA ALA A 364 -35.06 20.34 -12.27
C ALA A 364 -34.98 20.76 -13.75
N SER A 365 -34.55 19.88 -14.65
CA SER A 365 -34.42 20.14 -16.08
C SER A 365 -35.60 19.53 -16.86
N SER A 366 -36.14 20.26 -17.82
CA SER A 366 -37.30 19.84 -18.64
C SER A 366 -36.96 18.81 -19.73
N GLY A 367 -35.77 18.20 -19.68
CA GLY A 367 -35.27 17.32 -20.73
C GLY A 367 -35.88 15.92 -20.68
N HIS A 368 -36.04 15.30 -21.86
CA HIS A 368 -36.40 13.89 -21.95
C HIS A 368 -35.16 13.02 -21.69
N TYR A 369 -35.28 12.09 -20.76
CA TYR A 369 -34.24 11.11 -20.45
C TYR A 369 -34.84 9.72 -20.29
N ARG A 370 -34.04 8.71 -20.62
CA ARG A 370 -34.31 7.31 -20.27
C ARG A 370 -33.54 6.96 -19.02
N HIS A 371 -34.22 6.36 -18.06
CA HIS A 371 -33.61 5.83 -16.84
C HIS A 371 -33.72 4.31 -16.85
N TYR A 372 -32.58 3.66 -16.65
CA TYR A 372 -32.46 2.22 -16.48
C TYR A 372 -31.82 1.93 -15.13
N VAL A 373 -32.14 0.77 -14.57
CA VAL A 373 -31.44 0.22 -13.41
C VAL A 373 -30.83 -1.10 -13.83
N PHE A 374 -29.51 -1.15 -13.93
CA PHE A 374 -28.76 -2.34 -14.35
C PHE A 374 -27.77 -2.73 -13.27
N GLU A 375 -27.82 -3.98 -12.81
CA GLU A 375 -26.76 -4.57 -11.97
C GLU A 375 -26.32 -3.71 -10.77
N GLY A 376 -27.24 -2.99 -10.14
CA GLY A 376 -26.94 -2.12 -9.01
C GLY A 376 -26.46 -0.70 -9.39
N TYR A 377 -26.71 -0.27 -10.62
CA TYR A 377 -26.39 1.06 -11.14
C TYR A 377 -27.61 1.78 -11.67
N ASP A 378 -27.69 3.08 -11.38
CA ASP A 378 -28.57 4.00 -12.10
C ASP A 378 -27.90 4.43 -13.41
N VAL A 379 -28.61 4.27 -14.52
CA VAL A 379 -28.16 4.67 -15.86
C VAL A 379 -29.13 5.67 -16.45
N TYR A 380 -28.66 6.89 -16.69
CA TYR A 380 -29.43 7.97 -17.32
C TYR A 380 -28.88 8.26 -18.71
N GLN A 381 -29.74 8.22 -19.73
CA GLN A 381 -29.40 8.57 -21.11
C GLN A 381 -30.32 9.70 -21.56
N VAL A 382 -29.73 10.86 -21.88
CA VAL A 382 -30.48 12.00 -22.43
C VAL A 382 -30.95 11.64 -23.83
N GLU A 383 -32.24 11.76 -24.11
CA GLU A 383 -32.75 11.58 -25.48
C GLU A 383 -32.33 12.79 -26.33
N GLY A 384 -31.77 12.54 -27.51
CA GLY A 384 -31.53 13.61 -28.48
C GLY A 384 -32.86 14.22 -28.90
N ALA A 385 -32.93 15.55 -28.88
CA ALA A 385 -34.08 16.31 -29.37
C ALA A 385 -34.30 16.14 -30.88
#